data_AF-A0A7L4HJ68-F1
#
_entry.id   AF-A0A7L4HJ68-F1
#
_cell.length_a   1.000
_cell.length_b   1.000
_cell.length_c   1.000
_cell.angle_alpha   90.00
_cell.angle_beta   90.00
_cell.angle_gamma   90.00
#
_symmetry.space_group_name_H-M   'P 1'
#
loop_
_entity.id
_entity.type
_entity.pdbx_description
1 polymer ?
#
loop_
_entity_poly.entity_id
_entity_poly.type
_entity_poly.pdbx_seq_one_letter_code
_entity_poly.pdbx_strand_id
1 'polypeptide(L)'
;RLFDVGGQRSERKKWIHCFEDVTAIIFCVALSGYDQVLHEDETTNRMHESLKLFDSICNNKWFTDTSIILFLNKKDIFEEKIKKSPLTICFPEYTG
;
A
#
# COMPACT_ATOMS: atom_id res chain seq x y z
N ARG A 1 0.94 -18.79 11.66
CA ARG A 1 -0.20 -18.94 10.70
C ARG A 1 -0.20 -17.71 9.82
N LEU A 2 -0.49 -17.84 8.52
CA LEU A 2 -0.56 -16.72 7.60
C LEU A 2 -2.02 -16.52 7.19
N PHE A 3 -2.51 -15.29 7.26
CA PHE A 3 -3.83 -14.89 6.80
C PHE A 3 -3.65 -13.84 5.72
N ASP A 4 -4.24 -14.08 4.54
CA ASP A 4 -4.30 -13.09 3.47
C ASP A 4 -5.60 -12.31 3.59
N VAL A 5 -5.51 -10.98 3.62
CA VAL A 5 -6.65 -10.07 3.77
C VAL A 5 -6.71 -9.11 2.59
N GLY A 6 -7.89 -8.97 2.00
CA GLY A 6 -8.08 -8.11 0.83
C GLY A 6 -7.79 -6.63 1.15
N GLY A 7 -6.95 -5.99 0.34
CA GLY A 7 -6.60 -4.56 0.45
C GLY A 7 -7.63 -3.58 -0.12
N GLN A 8 -8.63 -4.09 -0.86
CA GLN A 8 -9.71 -3.28 -1.46
C GLN A 8 -10.54 -2.59 -0.37
N ARG A 9 -11.05 -1.39 -0.67
CA ARG A 9 -11.75 -0.56 0.34
C ARG A 9 -12.96 -1.30 0.94
N SER A 10 -13.67 -2.07 0.12
CA SER A 10 -14.82 -2.90 0.53
C SER A 10 -14.47 -4.01 1.53
N GLU A 11 -13.26 -4.55 1.47
CA GLU A 11 -12.82 -5.70 2.27
C GLU A 11 -12.24 -5.30 3.63
N ARG A 12 -11.79 -4.07 3.80
CA ARG A 12 -11.09 -3.60 5.01
C ARG A 12 -11.93 -3.68 6.28
N LYS A 13 -13.27 -3.61 6.18
CA LYS A 13 -14.16 -3.78 7.35
C LYS A 13 -14.04 -5.17 7.99
N LYS A 14 -13.61 -6.18 7.23
CA LYS A 14 -13.45 -7.57 7.69
C LYS A 14 -12.13 -7.80 8.41
N TRP A 15 -11.19 -6.85 8.33
CA TRP A 15 -9.85 -7.02 8.92
C TRP A 15 -9.86 -7.19 10.43
N ILE A 16 -10.89 -6.66 11.11
CA ILE A 16 -11.06 -6.81 12.56
C ILE A 16 -11.05 -8.28 13.03
N HIS A 17 -11.44 -9.21 12.16
CA HIS A 17 -11.40 -10.65 12.45
C HIS A 17 -9.98 -11.23 12.50
N CYS A 18 -8.97 -10.45 12.15
CA CYS A 18 -7.56 -10.86 12.08
C CYS A 18 -6.67 -10.10 13.08
N PHE A 19 -7.24 -9.32 14.01
CA PHE A 19 -6.48 -8.39 14.87
C PHE A 19 -5.96 -9.02 16.17
N GLU A 20 -6.33 -10.26 16.48
CA GLU A 20 -5.86 -10.96 17.68
C GLU A 20 -4.59 -11.79 17.40
N ASP A 21 -3.64 -11.77 18.34
CA ASP A 21 -2.40 -12.55 18.33
C ASP A 21 -1.53 -12.41 17.05
N VAL A 22 -1.49 -11.20 16.47
CA VAL A 22 -0.68 -10.90 15.28
C VAL A 22 0.81 -10.78 15.66
N THR A 23 1.63 -11.71 15.17
CA THR A 23 3.09 -11.66 15.37
C THR A 23 3.75 -10.56 14.54
N ALA A 24 3.34 -10.42 13.28
CA ALA A 24 3.84 -9.41 12.37
C ALA A 24 2.82 -9.16 11.25
N ILE A 25 2.86 -7.96 10.68
CA ILE A 25 2.09 -7.58 9.49
C ILE A 25 3.04 -7.57 8.30
N ILE A 26 2.65 -8.19 7.21
CA ILE A 26 3.32 -8.04 5.91
C ILE A 26 2.47 -7.10 5.08
N PHE A 27 3.00 -5.91 4.79
CA PHE A 27 2.31 -4.90 3.98
C PHE A 27 2.95 -4.81 2.60
N CYS A 28 2.18 -5.10 1.55
CA CYS A 28 2.66 -5.14 0.17
C CYS A 28 2.21 -3.91 -0.62
N VAL A 29 3.17 -3.15 -1.15
CA VAL A 29 2.93 -1.99 -2.02
C VAL A 29 3.42 -2.28 -3.43
N ALA A 30 2.61 -1.99 -4.44
CA ALA A 30 3.05 -2.05 -5.83
C ALA A 30 3.72 -0.72 -6.23
N LEU A 31 5.05 -0.72 -6.39
CA LEU A 31 5.81 0.45 -6.85
C LEU A 31 5.30 0.99 -8.18
N SER A 32 4.88 0.11 -9.07
CA SER A 32 4.33 0.44 -10.38
C SER A 32 3.00 1.21 -10.36
N GLY A 33 2.42 1.46 -9.18
CA GLY A 33 1.14 2.16 -9.01
C GLY A 33 1.24 3.69 -9.01
N TYR A 34 2.44 4.27 -9.05
CA TYR A 34 2.65 5.72 -8.95
C TYR A 34 1.97 6.54 -10.06
N ASP A 35 1.75 5.98 -11.23
CA ASP A 35 1.09 6.61 -12.38
C ASP A 35 -0.25 5.92 -12.71
N GLN A 36 -0.90 5.30 -11.71
CA GLN A 36 -2.19 4.61 -11.86
C GLN A 36 -3.20 5.09 -10.83
N VAL A 37 -4.47 5.07 -11.20
CA VAL A 37 -5.62 5.28 -10.30
C VAL A 37 -6.21 3.95 -9.82
N LEU A 38 -6.92 3.96 -8.70
CA LEU A 38 -7.60 2.77 -8.17
C LEU A 38 -8.62 2.24 -9.19
N HIS A 39 -8.87 0.92 -9.15
CA HIS A 39 -9.94 0.35 -9.98
C HIS A 39 -11.33 0.67 -9.41
N GLU A 40 -11.43 0.76 -8.08
CA GLU A 40 -12.66 1.11 -7.36
C GLU A 40 -12.99 2.61 -7.46
N ASP A 41 -12.02 3.45 -7.88
CA ASP A 41 -12.08 4.91 -7.87
C ASP A 41 -11.05 5.49 -8.86
N GLU A 42 -11.52 5.93 -10.02
CA GLU A 42 -10.67 6.43 -11.12
C GLU A 42 -10.04 7.80 -10.83
N THR A 43 -10.21 8.36 -9.64
CA THR A 43 -9.62 9.65 -9.25
C THR A 43 -8.45 9.51 -8.28
N THR A 44 -8.48 8.49 -7.42
CA THR A 44 -7.43 8.30 -6.40
C THR A 44 -6.23 7.57 -6.97
N ASN A 45 -5.04 8.15 -6.86
CA ASN A 45 -3.78 7.50 -7.20
C ASN A 45 -3.50 6.28 -6.30
N ARG A 46 -3.06 5.15 -6.87
CA ARG A 46 -2.84 3.89 -6.14
C ARG A 46 -1.73 3.98 -5.09
N MET A 47 -0.66 4.72 -5.38
CA MET A 47 0.46 4.87 -4.45
C MET A 47 0.06 5.76 -3.27
N HIS A 48 -0.68 6.84 -3.51
CA HIS A 48 -1.24 7.65 -2.42
C HIS A 48 -2.22 6.86 -1.53
N GLU A 49 -3.09 6.03 -2.12
CA GLU A 49 -3.96 5.15 -1.33
C GLU A 49 -3.15 4.16 -0.48
N SER A 50 -2.07 3.61 -1.04
CA SER A 50 -1.19 2.68 -0.33
C SER A 50 -0.48 3.36 0.84
N LEU A 51 0.01 4.58 0.65
CA LEU A 51 0.61 5.41 1.70
C LEU A 51 -0.39 5.71 2.81
N LYS A 52 -1.60 6.16 2.46
CA LYS A 52 -2.67 6.45 3.42
C LYS A 52 -3.06 5.21 4.22
N LEU A 53 -3.16 4.06 3.56
CA LEU A 53 -3.49 2.81 4.23
C LEU A 53 -2.34 2.36 5.15
N PHE A 54 -1.10 2.46 4.70
CA PHE A 54 0.07 2.13 5.50
C PHE A 54 0.15 3.00 6.77
N ASP A 55 -0.06 4.30 6.64
CA ASP A 55 -0.13 5.25 7.76
C ASP A 55 -1.23 4.85 8.76
N SER A 56 -2.42 4.49 8.26
CA SER A 56 -3.52 4.05 9.13
C SER A 56 -3.21 2.76 9.90
N ILE A 57 -2.38 1.86 9.34
CA ILE A 57 -1.97 0.62 9.99
C ILE A 57 -0.88 0.88 11.02
N CYS A 58 0.13 1.68 10.67
CA CYS A 58 1.21 2.06 11.59
C CYS A 58 0.67 2.79 12.83
N ASN A 59 -0.37 3.60 12.66
CA ASN A 59 -0.98 4.37 13.75
C ASN A 59 -2.18 3.67 14.42
N ASN A 60 -2.48 2.41 14.07
CA ASN A 60 -3.58 1.68 14.68
C ASN A 60 -3.18 1.15 16.06
N LYS A 61 -3.98 1.47 17.09
CA LYS A 61 -3.75 1.04 18.47
C LYS A 61 -3.64 -0.48 18.62
N TRP A 62 -4.33 -1.25 17.78
CA TRP A 62 -4.25 -2.72 17.77
C TRP A 62 -2.89 -3.26 17.35
N PHE A 63 -2.07 -2.45 16.66
CA PHE A 63 -0.79 -2.86 16.08
C PHE A 63 0.41 -2.12 16.66
N THR A 64 0.24 -1.43 17.80
CA THR A 64 1.28 -0.60 18.43
C THR A 64 2.59 -1.36 18.66
N ASP A 65 2.50 -2.62 19.11
CA ASP A 65 3.66 -3.48 19.40
C ASP A 65 3.92 -4.52 18.30
N THR A 66 3.18 -4.45 17.18
CA THR A 66 3.28 -5.42 16.08
C THR A 66 4.34 -4.96 15.09
N SER A 67 5.29 -5.85 14.78
CA SER A 67 6.29 -5.58 13.75
C SER A 67 5.66 -5.53 12.36
N ILE A 68 6.04 -4.54 11.55
CA ILE A 68 5.55 -4.39 10.17
C ILE A 68 6.71 -4.63 9.20
N ILE A 69 6.51 -5.56 8.27
CA ILE A 69 7.43 -5.87 7.17
C ILE A 69 6.84 -5.26 5.89
N LEU A 70 7.51 -4.26 5.34
CA LEU A 70 7.08 -3.57 4.12
C LEU A 70 7.72 -4.20 2.89
N PHE A 71 6.89 -4.71 1.97
CA PHE A 71 7.32 -5.22 0.67
C PHE A 71 7.01 -4.21 -0.44
N LEU A 72 8.07 -3.69 -1.05
CA LEU A 72 7.99 -2.86 -2.25
C LEU A 72 8.04 -3.77 -3.49
N ASN A 73 6.87 -4.18 -3.96
CA ASN A 73 6.69 -5.16 -5.02
C ASN A 73 6.57 -4.50 -6.41
N LYS A 74 6.64 -5.31 -7.48
CA LYS A 74 6.55 -4.90 -8.89
C LYS A 74 7.64 -3.91 -9.30
N LYS A 75 8.85 -4.09 -8.75
CA LYS A 75 10.03 -3.29 -9.07
C LYS A 75 10.37 -3.36 -10.56
N ASP A 76 10.29 -4.55 -11.15
CA ASP A 76 10.47 -4.82 -12.57
C ASP A 76 9.56 -3.92 -13.45
N ILE A 77 8.27 -3.83 -13.11
CA ILE A 77 7.33 -2.98 -13.84
C ILE A 77 7.62 -1.50 -13.59
N PHE A 78 7.98 -1.13 -12.36
CA PHE A 78 8.36 0.24 -12.03
C PHE A 78 9.57 0.72 -12.86
N GLU A 79 10.62 -0.11 -12.99
CA GLU A 79 11.82 0.19 -13.77
C GLU A 79 11.51 0.46 -15.25
N GLU A 80 10.53 -0.23 -15.84
CA GLU A 80 10.11 0.04 -17.22
C GLU A 80 9.23 1.28 -17.35
N LYS A 81 8.39 1.56 -16.36
CA LYS A 81 7.47 2.69 -16.39
C LYS A 81 8.17 4.02 -16.13
N ILE A 82 9.15 4.05 -15.23
CA ILE A 82 9.86 5.29 -14.86
C ILE A 82 10.62 5.90 -16.04
N LYS A 83 10.97 5.10 -17.04
CA LYS A 83 11.58 5.56 -18.30
C LYS A 83 10.60 6.34 -19.19
N LYS A 84 9.29 6.23 -18.96
CA LYS A 84 8.22 6.75 -19.83
C LYS A 84 7.30 7.76 -19.11
N SER A 85 6.98 7.48 -17.86
CA SER A 85 6.08 8.29 -17.01
C SER A 85 6.88 8.83 -15.83
N PRO A 86 6.98 10.16 -15.66
CA PRO A 86 7.78 10.74 -14.57
C PRO A 86 7.15 10.48 -13.20
N LEU A 87 7.98 10.34 -12.17
CA LEU A 87 7.52 10.14 -10.79
C LEU A 87 6.69 11.32 -10.26
N THR A 88 6.87 12.50 -10.85
CA THR A 88 6.13 13.73 -10.53
C THR A 88 4.62 13.65 -10.77
N ILE A 89 4.13 12.63 -11.49
CA ILE A 89 2.69 12.31 -11.55
C ILE A 89 2.15 11.97 -10.15
N CYS A 90 2.94 11.26 -9.34
CA CYS A 90 2.59 10.93 -7.97
C CYS A 90 3.11 11.97 -6.98
N PHE A 91 4.38 12.39 -7.14
CA PHE A 91 5.09 13.24 -6.19
C PHE A 91 5.61 14.49 -6.90
N PRO A 92 4.78 15.54 -7.10
CA PRO A 92 5.17 16.75 -7.83
C PRO A 92 6.43 17.44 -7.28
N GLU A 93 6.72 17.23 -5.99
CA GLU A 93 7.86 17.74 -5.25
C GLU A 93 9.18 16.98 -5.49
N TYR A 94 9.14 15.82 -6.15
CA TYR A 94 10.33 15.01 -6.43
C TYR A 94 11.23 15.68 -7.47
N THR A 95 12.48 15.99 -7.09
CA THR A 95 13.43 16.74 -7.92
C THR A 95 14.52 15.90 -8.61
N GLY A 96 14.50 14.57 -8.46
CA GLY A 96 15.52 13.65 -9.01
C GLY A 96 16.46 13.10 -7.95
#